data_AF-A0A2W2E8R2-F1
#
_entry.id   AF-A0A2W2E8R2-F1
#
_cell.length_a   1.000
_cell.length_b   1.000
_cell.length_c   1.000
_cell.angle_alpha   90.00
_cell.angle_beta   90.00
_cell.angle_gamma   90.00
#
_symmetry.space_group_name_H-M   'P 1'
#
loop_
_entity.id
_entity.type
_entity.pdbx_description
1 polymer ?
#
loop_
_entity_poly.entity_id
_entity_poly.type
_entity_poly.pdbx_seq_one_letter_code
_entity_poly.pdbx_strand_id
1 'polypeptide(L)'
;VVAVEDVLGAAVEELAAGLNTATIAELLPCMIDDGEGLRPGCAGLLPDLRWERDRLTGAVAELLAARDALDTIINATGPLEPAGACAVPAGA
;
A
#
# COMPACT_ATOMS: atom_id res chain seq x y z
N VAL A 1 21.77 -14.80 -14.89
CA VAL A 1 21.68 -14.56 -13.44
C VAL A 1 20.97 -13.24 -13.29
N VAL A 2 19.73 -13.28 -12.81
CA VAL A 2 18.92 -12.07 -12.54
C VAL A 2 19.76 -11.13 -11.69
N ALA A 3 19.88 -9.86 -12.10
CA ALA A 3 20.68 -8.92 -11.32
C ALA A 3 19.99 -8.70 -9.97
N VAL A 4 20.78 -8.60 -8.90
CA VAL A 4 20.27 -8.29 -7.55
C VAL A 4 19.45 -6.98 -7.55
N GLU A 5 19.75 -6.10 -8.51
CA GLU A 5 19.06 -4.84 -8.77
C GLU A 5 17.60 -5.04 -9.26
N ASP A 6 17.33 -6.07 -10.06
CA ASP A 6 15.97 -6.40 -10.56
C ASP A 6 15.09 -7.00 -9.45
N VAL A 7 15.70 -7.85 -8.59
CA VAL A 7 15.03 -8.44 -7.42
C VAL A 7 14.63 -7.36 -6.42
N LEU A 8 15.50 -6.37 -6.23
CA LEU A 8 15.21 -5.24 -5.36
C LEU A 8 14.08 -4.37 -5.91
N GLY A 9 13.99 -4.19 -7.23
CA GLY A 9 12.92 -3.44 -7.90
C GLY A 9 11.53 -4.05 -7.69
N ALA A 10 11.39 -5.37 -7.90
CA ALA A 10 10.12 -6.07 -7.70
C ALA A 10 9.71 -6.10 -6.21
N ALA A 11 10.66 -6.32 -5.31
CA ALA A 11 10.41 -6.29 -3.87
C ALA A 11 10.01 -4.88 -3.39
N VAL A 12 10.57 -3.82 -3.98
CA VAL A 12 10.21 -2.43 -3.68
C VAL A 12 8.80 -2.09 -4.20
N GLU A 13 8.39 -2.63 -5.35
CA GLU A 13 7.01 -2.48 -5.87
C GLU A 13 5.99 -3.19 -4.96
N GLU A 14 6.31 -4.38 -4.46
CA GLU A 14 5.49 -5.07 -3.45
C GLU A 14 5.45 -4.29 -2.11
N LEU A 15 6.58 -3.74 -1.66
CA LEU A 15 6.63 -2.84 -0.49
C LEU A 15 5.73 -1.62 -0.69
N ALA A 16 5.77 -1.03 -1.88
CA ALA A 16 4.95 0.14 -2.24
C ALA A 16 3.45 -0.21 -2.29
N ALA A 17 3.11 -1.47 -2.58
CA ALA A 17 1.74 -2.00 -2.52
C ALA A 17 1.27 -2.38 -1.10
N GLY A 18 2.14 -2.26 -0.07
CA GLY A 18 1.78 -2.44 1.34
C GLY A 18 2.03 -3.83 1.92
N LEU A 19 2.70 -4.72 1.17
CA LEU A 19 3.16 -6.01 1.68
C LEU A 19 4.14 -5.82 2.83
N ASN A 20 4.00 -6.63 3.89
CA ASN A 20 4.96 -6.62 4.99
C ASN A 20 6.35 -7.03 4.47
N THR A 21 7.38 -6.24 4.76
CA THR A 21 8.79 -6.52 4.45
C THR A 21 9.24 -7.90 4.97
N ALA A 22 8.69 -8.35 6.10
CA ALA A 22 8.95 -9.68 6.64
C ALA A 22 8.34 -10.80 5.77
N THR A 23 7.11 -10.60 5.30
CA THR A 23 6.43 -11.56 4.42
C THR A 23 7.16 -11.69 3.09
N ILE A 24 7.60 -10.59 2.47
CA ILE A 24 8.38 -10.64 1.23
C ILE A 24 9.69 -11.43 1.41
N ALA A 25 10.41 -11.18 2.51
CA ALA A 25 11.66 -11.90 2.80
C ALA A 25 11.47 -13.42 2.94
N GLU A 26 10.31 -13.87 3.43
CA GLU A 26 9.96 -15.29 3.54
C GLU A 26 9.54 -15.93 2.20
N LEU A 27 8.99 -15.13 1.28
CA LEU A 27 8.50 -15.59 -0.02
C LEU A 27 9.61 -15.69 -1.09
N LEU A 28 10.61 -14.79 -1.04
CA LEU A 28 11.70 -14.67 -2.01
C LEU A 28 12.47 -15.98 -2.31
N PRO A 29 12.81 -16.84 -1.32
CA PRO A 29 13.54 -18.09 -1.57
C PRO A 29 12.79 -19.09 -2.46
N CYS A 30 11.46 -18.95 -2.58
CA CYS A 30 10.60 -19.83 -3.37
C CYS A 30 10.24 -19.24 -4.74
N MET A 31 10.68 -18.03 -5.06
CA MET A 31 10.38 -17.41 -6.35
C MET A 31 11.33 -17.90 -7.44
N ILE A 32 10.78 -18.16 -8.62
CA ILE A 32 11.52 -18.54 -9.81
C ILE A 32 11.29 -17.45 -10.84
N ASP A 33 12.38 -17.02 -11.48
CA ASP A 33 12.31 -16.20 -12.69
C ASP A 33 12.35 -17.14 -13.90
N ASP A 34 11.28 -17.13 -14.71
CA ASP A 34 11.16 -17.91 -15.94
C ASP A 34 11.44 -17.07 -17.21
N GLY A 35 11.87 -15.83 -17.06
CA GLY A 35 12.13 -14.87 -18.14
C GLY A 35 10.92 -14.01 -18.51
N GLU A 36 9.72 -14.32 -18.00
CA GLU A 36 8.51 -13.47 -18.13
C GLU A 36 8.18 -12.73 -16.83
N GLY A 37 8.79 -13.14 -15.72
CA GLY A 37 8.71 -12.48 -14.43
C GLY A 37 8.89 -13.45 -13.27
N LEU A 38 8.89 -12.90 -12.06
CA LEU A 38 8.95 -13.70 -10.84
C LEU A 38 7.62 -14.42 -10.60
N ARG A 39 7.70 -15.75 -10.40
CA ARG A 39 6.56 -16.61 -10.11
C ARG A 39 6.81 -17.48 -8.88
N PRO A 40 5.75 -17.85 -8.13
CA PRO A 40 5.87 -18.83 -7.06
C PRO A 40 6.30 -20.18 -7.65
N GLY A 41 7.48 -20.67 -7.25
CA GLY A 41 7.98 -22.00 -7.58
C GLY A 41 7.43 -23.10 -6.66
N CYS A 42 6.80 -22.72 -5.56
CA CYS A 42 6.27 -23.64 -4.55
C CYS A 42 4.75 -23.50 -4.43
N ALA A 43 4.02 -24.61 -4.56
CA ALA A 43 2.55 -24.63 -4.45
C ALA A 43 2.04 -24.21 -3.06
N GLY A 44 2.85 -24.39 -2.02
CA GLY A 44 2.51 -23.99 -0.64
C GLY A 44 2.39 -22.47 -0.42
N LEU A 45 2.88 -21.66 -1.36
CA LEU A 45 2.93 -20.19 -1.23
C LEU A 45 1.60 -19.50 -1.60
N LEU A 46 0.79 -20.15 -2.44
CA LEU A 46 -0.43 -19.56 -3.00
C LEU A 46 -1.49 -19.22 -1.93
N PRO A 47 -1.74 -20.06 -0.90
CA PRO A 47 -2.62 -19.70 0.20
C PRO A 47 -2.16 -18.46 0.97
N ASP A 48 -0.87 -18.34 1.27
CA ASP A 48 -0.32 -17.20 2.03
C ASP A 48 -0.42 -15.89 1.25
N LEU A 49 -0.12 -15.94 -0.06
CA LEU A 49 -0.31 -14.79 -0.96
C LEU A 49 -1.78 -14.36 -1.05
N ARG A 50 -2.73 -15.31 -1.06
CA ARG A 50 -4.16 -14.98 -1.07
C ARG A 50 -4.60 -14.34 0.23
N TRP A 51 -4.15 -14.85 1.37
CA TRP A 51 -4.44 -14.29 2.67
C TRP A 51 -3.93 -12.85 2.78
N GLU A 52 -2.69 -12.61 2.35
CA GLU A 52 -2.09 -11.28 2.41
C GLU A 52 -2.78 -10.30 1.45
N ARG A 53 -3.15 -10.75 0.24
CA ARG A 53 -4.01 -9.97 -0.66
C ARG A 53 -5.34 -9.59 -0.01
N ASP A 54 -5.99 -10.52 0.68
CA ASP A 54 -7.28 -10.28 1.34
C ASP A 54 -7.14 -9.29 2.50
N ARG A 55 -6.05 -9.38 3.27
CA ARG A 55 -5.70 -8.39 4.30
C ARG A 55 -5.50 -7.00 3.70
N LEU A 56 -4.71 -6.88 2.62
CA LEU A 56 -4.48 -5.62 1.92
C LEU A 56 -5.78 -5.03 1.36
N THR A 57 -6.66 -5.89 0.84
CA THR A 57 -8.00 -5.49 0.36
C THR A 57 -8.80 -4.83 1.48
N GLY A 58 -8.75 -5.37 2.69
CA GLY A 58 -9.38 -4.77 3.87
C GLY A 58 -8.80 -3.38 4.20
N ALA A 59 -7.47 -3.27 4.27
CA ALA A 59 -6.80 -2.00 4.56
C ALA A 59 -7.09 -0.90 3.51
N VAL A 60 -7.13 -1.26 2.23
CA VAL A 60 -7.50 -0.35 1.14
C VAL A 60 -8.94 0.14 1.31
N ALA A 61 -9.88 -0.74 1.67
CA ALA A 61 -11.26 -0.34 1.89
C ALA A 61 -11.39 0.70 3.02
N GLU A 62 -10.65 0.52 4.12
CA GLU A 62 -10.61 1.50 5.22
C GLU A 62 -10.02 2.85 4.79
N LEU A 63 -8.92 2.83 4.03
CA LEU A 63 -8.31 4.05 3.50
C LEU A 63 -9.22 4.79 2.52
N LEU A 64 -9.91 4.06 1.64
CA LEU A 64 -10.89 4.65 0.73
C LEU A 64 -12.05 5.29 1.50
N ALA A 65 -12.57 4.63 2.53
CA ALA A 65 -13.61 5.21 3.38
C ALA A 65 -13.13 6.47 4.10
N ALA A 66 -11.90 6.49 4.61
CA ALA A 66 -11.29 7.67 5.23
C ALA A 66 -11.13 8.83 4.23
N ARG A 67 -10.70 8.53 2.99
CA ARG A 67 -10.61 9.52 1.92
C ARG A 67 -11.98 10.10 1.58
N ASP A 68 -13.00 9.27 1.44
CA ASP A 68 -14.35 9.73 1.09
C ASP A 68 -14.94 10.62 2.21
N ALA A 69 -14.65 10.29 3.48
CA ALA A 69 -14.99 11.15 4.61
C ALA A 69 -14.24 12.50 4.57
N LEU A 70 -12.95 12.49 4.21
CA LEU A 70 -12.16 13.70 4.02
C LEU A 70 -12.69 14.56 2.87
N ASP A 71 -13.08 13.94 1.75
CA ASP A 71 -13.70 14.63 0.62
C ASP A 71 -15.02 15.29 1.03
N THR A 72 -15.80 14.66 1.91
CA THR A 72 -17.01 15.27 2.48
C THR A 72 -16.69 16.54 3.27
N ILE A 73 -15.63 16.52 4.09
CA ILE A 73 -15.18 17.69 4.86
C ILE A 73 -14.68 18.80 3.94
N ILE A 74 -13.89 18.45 2.93
CA ILE A 74 -13.37 19.39 1.93
C ILE A 74 -14.52 20.06 1.19
N ASN A 75 -15.51 19.30 0.74
CA ASN A 75 -16.66 19.83 0.01
C ASN A 75 -17.59 20.69 0.89
N ALA A 76 -17.64 20.40 2.20
CA ALA A 76 -18.31 21.27 3.17
C ALA A 76 -17.52 22.55 3.49
N THR A 77 -16.23 22.57 3.19
CA THR A 77 -15.36 23.74 3.37
C THR A 77 -15.54 24.65 2.15
N GLY A 78 -16.23 25.79 2.37
CA GLY A 78 -16.38 26.81 1.33
C GLY A 78 -15.03 27.39 0.87
N PRO A 79 -15.02 28.21 -0.21
CA PRO A 79 -13.80 28.89 -0.66
C PRO A 79 -13.12 29.61 0.50
N LEU A 80 -11.87 29.22 0.77
CA LEU A 80 -11.05 29.93 1.75
C LEU A 80 -10.67 31.27 1.11
N GLU A 81 -11.27 32.37 1.57
CA GLU A 81 -10.82 33.72 1.23
C GLU A 81 -9.30 33.82 1.55
N PRO A 82 -8.48 34.42 0.66
CA PRO A 82 -7.04 34.50 0.87
C PRO A 82 -6.73 35.25 2.18
N ALA A 83 -6.26 34.49 3.17
CA ALA A 83 -5.70 34.90 4.46
C ALA A 83 -6.23 36.24 5.03
N GLY A 84 -7.42 36.17 5.62
CA GLY A 84 -7.96 37.20 6.50
C GLY A 84 -8.68 36.59 7.70
N ALA A 85 -7.91 35.90 8.55
CA ALA A 85 -8.23 35.45 9.92
C ALA A 85 -9.22 34.26 10.11
N CYS A 86 -8.66 33.06 10.25
CA CYS A 86 -9.10 32.20 11.35
C CYS A 86 -8.55 32.80 12.64
N ALA A 87 -9.34 33.64 13.30
CA ALA A 87 -9.12 33.94 14.70
C ALA A 87 -9.46 32.68 15.52
N VAL A 88 -8.44 31.96 15.99
CA VAL A 88 -8.61 30.97 17.06
C VAL A 88 -8.98 31.77 18.32
N PRO A 89 -10.18 31.59 18.93
CA PRO A 89 -10.45 32.22 20.21
C PRO A 89 -9.48 31.63 21.24
N ALA A 90 -8.61 32.48 21.78
CA ALA A 90 -7.78 32.13 22.91
C ALA A 90 -8.66 32.01 24.16
N GLY A 91 -9.13 30.79 24.44
CA GLY A 91 -9.53 30.33 25.77
C GLY A 91 -11.01 30.47 26.15
N ALA A 92 -11.53 29.38 26.72
CA ALA A 92 -12.26 29.37 27.99
C ALA A 92 -11.92 28.07 28.72
#